data_AF-A0A3B8KCC1-F1
#
_entry.id   AF-A0A3B8KCC1-F1
#
_cell.length_a   1.000
_cell.length_b   1.000
_cell.length_c   1.000
_cell.angle_alpha   90.00
_cell.angle_beta   90.00
_cell.angle_gamma   90.00
#
_symmetry.space_group_name_H-M   'P 1'
#
loop_
_entity.id
_entity.type
_entity.pdbx_description
1 polymer ?
#
loop_
_entity_poly.entity_id
_entity_poly.type
_entity_poly.pdbx_seq_one_letter_code
_entity_poly.pdbx_strand_id
1 'polypeptide(L)'
;MVARNRKRLVPEAEKALDKFKMEIAAELGLVDGSTNSWESALEQYKHEIASELGIDTYVRQKGWQRVPSAVCGAVGGRIGGKIGGNMVKRMIEMAEKNLAGKH
;
A
#
# COMPACT_ATOMS: atom_id res chain seq x y z
N MET A 1 21.68 -11.29 10.90
CA MET A 1 20.57 -10.32 10.89
C MET A 1 19.35 -10.97 11.52
N VAL A 2 18.81 -10.41 12.62
CA VAL A 2 17.62 -10.95 13.30
C VAL A 2 16.41 -10.79 12.38
N ALA A 3 15.70 -11.89 12.08
CA ALA A 3 14.42 -11.82 11.39
C ALA A 3 13.42 -11.09 12.31
N ARG A 4 13.00 -9.88 11.93
CA ARG A 4 11.99 -9.13 12.66
C ARG A 4 10.73 -9.98 12.78
N ASN A 5 10.19 -10.09 13.99
CA ASN A 5 8.93 -10.79 14.24
C ASN A 5 7.79 -10.01 13.55
N ARG A 6 7.36 -10.46 12.37
CA ARG A 6 6.32 -9.83 11.54
C ARG A 6 4.90 -10.30 11.90
N LYS A 7 4.71 -10.94 13.05
CA LYS A 7 3.39 -11.39 13.48
C LYS A 7 2.50 -10.19 13.75
N ARG A 8 1.31 -10.19 13.14
CA ARG A 8 0.26 -9.21 13.41
C ARG A 8 -0.12 -9.29 14.90
N LEU A 9 -0.54 -8.17 15.49
CA LEU A 9 -0.96 -8.13 16.90
C LEU A 9 -2.13 -9.09 17.15
N VAL A 10 -3.04 -9.19 16.18
CA VAL A 10 -4.15 -10.15 16.15
C VAL A 10 -4.00 -10.99 14.87
N PRO A 11 -3.46 -12.21 14.96
CA PRO A 11 -3.23 -13.07 13.79
C PRO A 11 -4.53 -13.38 13.01
N GLU A 12 -5.64 -13.54 13.71
CA GLU A 12 -6.94 -13.88 13.15
C GLU A 12 -7.49 -12.78 12.23
N ALA A 13 -7.07 -11.53 12.45
CA ALA A 13 -7.47 -10.38 11.65
C ALA A 13 -6.75 -10.29 10.29
N GLU A 14 -5.81 -11.20 10.00
CA GLU A 14 -5.01 -11.17 8.78
C GLU A 14 -5.86 -11.04 7.50
N LYS A 15 -6.81 -11.94 7.32
CA LYS A 15 -7.67 -11.97 6.12
C LYS A 15 -8.56 -10.72 6.03
N ALA A 16 -9.06 -10.23 7.16
CA ALA A 16 -9.90 -9.04 7.21
C ALA A 16 -9.11 -7.78 6.84
N LEU A 17 -7.88 -7.65 7.35
CA LEU A 17 -6.97 -6.54 7.02
C LEU A 17 -6.52 -6.56 5.57
N ASP A 18 -6.30 -7.74 4.98
CA ASP A 18 -5.92 -7.86 3.58
C ASP A 18 -7.07 -7.44 2.66
N LYS A 19 -8.31 -7.85 2.98
CA LYS A 19 -9.51 -7.37 2.28
C LYS A 19 -9.65 -5.85 2.43
N PHE A 20 -9.48 -5.33 3.63
CA PHE A 20 -9.58 -3.90 3.91
C PHE A 20 -8.53 -3.09 3.15
N LYS A 21 -7.30 -3.59 3.04
CA LYS A 21 -6.25 -2.99 2.20
C LYS A 21 -6.70 -2.89 0.73
N MET A 22 -7.35 -3.93 0.20
CA MET A 22 -7.86 -3.90 -1.18
C MET A 22 -9.00 -2.88 -1.34
N GLU A 23 -9.91 -2.80 -0.37
CA GLU A 23 -11.01 -1.82 -0.36
C GLU A 23 -10.46 -0.38 -0.37
N ILE A 24 -9.52 -0.06 0.53
CA ILE A 24 -8.87 1.26 0.56
C ILE A 24 -8.11 1.55 -0.73
N ALA A 25 -7.39 0.56 -1.27
CA ALA A 25 -6.66 0.74 -2.52
C ALA A 25 -7.63 1.04 -3.69
N ALA A 26 -8.79 0.39 -3.70
CA ALA A 26 -9.79 0.62 -4.73
C ALA A 26 -10.43 2.01 -4.64
N GLU A 27 -10.77 2.45 -3.43
CA GLU A 27 -11.32 3.80 -3.21
C GLU A 27 -10.34 4.92 -3.53
N LEU A 28 -9.04 4.69 -3.32
CA LEU A 28 -8.00 5.63 -3.72
C LEU A 28 -7.76 5.65 -5.24
N GLY A 29 -8.52 4.87 -6.01
CA GLY A 29 -8.37 4.75 -7.46
C GLY A 29 -7.07 4.06 -7.88
N LEU A 30 -6.38 3.38 -6.95
CA LEU A 30 -5.13 2.67 -7.24
C LEU A 30 -5.40 1.31 -7.89
N VAL A 31 -6.63 0.84 -7.82
CA VAL A 31 -7.06 -0.49 -8.24
C VAL A 31 -8.54 -0.45 -8.62
N ASP A 32 -8.92 -1.03 -9.75
CA ASP A 32 -10.31 -1.42 -9.98
C ASP A 32 -10.45 -2.88 -9.52
N GLY A 33 -11.46 -3.25 -8.72
CA GLY A 33 -11.53 -4.43 -7.84
C GLY A 33 -11.37 -5.85 -8.45
N SER A 34 -10.89 -5.94 -9.69
CA SER A 34 -10.47 -7.14 -10.41
C SER A 34 -9.01 -7.54 -10.11
N THR A 35 -8.79 -8.84 -9.86
CA THR A 35 -7.45 -9.43 -9.64
C THR A 35 -6.47 -9.16 -10.79
N ASN A 36 -6.95 -9.18 -12.04
CA ASN A 36 -6.11 -8.93 -13.22
C ASN A 36 -5.76 -7.44 -13.38
N SER A 37 -6.43 -6.54 -12.65
CA SER A 37 -6.16 -5.10 -12.67
C SER A 37 -5.09 -4.68 -11.67
N TRP A 38 -4.82 -5.48 -10.63
CA TRP A 38 -3.96 -5.07 -9.51
C TRP A 38 -2.51 -4.82 -9.94
N GLU A 39 -1.94 -5.74 -10.70
CA GLU A 39 -0.54 -5.67 -11.12
C GLU A 39 -0.35 -4.52 -12.12
N SER A 40 -1.25 -4.39 -13.09
CA SER A 40 -1.19 -3.30 -14.08
C SER A 40 -1.41 -1.92 -13.46
N ALA A 41 -2.38 -1.76 -12.55
CA ALA A 41 -2.65 -0.48 -11.91
C ALA A 41 -1.51 -0.06 -10.97
N LEU A 42 -0.93 -1.02 -10.24
CA LEU A 42 0.27 -0.77 -9.44
C LEU A 42 1.47 -0.38 -10.31
N GLU A 43 1.70 -1.05 -11.43
CA GLU A 43 2.81 -0.71 -12.31
C GLU A 43 2.64 0.69 -12.90
N GLN A 44 1.44 1.05 -13.35
CA GLN A 44 1.15 2.41 -13.81
C GLN A 44 1.45 3.45 -12.73
N TYR A 45 0.98 3.20 -11.50
CA TYR A 45 1.19 4.11 -10.39
C TYR A 45 2.67 4.16 -9.94
N LYS A 46 3.39 3.04 -9.96
CA LYS A 46 4.85 3.03 -9.71
C LYS A 46 5.58 3.88 -10.74
N HIS A 47 5.18 3.82 -12.01
CA HIS A 47 5.74 4.63 -13.08
C HIS A 47 5.39 6.12 -12.95
N GLU A 48 4.18 6.45 -12.49
CA GLU A 48 3.79 7.83 -12.18
C GLU A 48 4.69 8.42 -11.08
N ILE A 49 4.82 7.71 -9.96
CA ILE A 49 5.69 8.13 -8.85
C ILE A 49 7.17 8.14 -9.26
N ALA A 50 7.60 7.21 -10.11
CA ALA A 50 8.95 7.21 -10.68
C ALA A 50 9.19 8.44 -11.56
N SER A 51 8.17 8.88 -12.30
CA SER A 51 8.22 10.09 -13.12
C SER A 51 8.35 11.33 -12.25
N GLU A 52 7.55 11.43 -11.18
CA GLU A 52 7.68 12.50 -10.18
C GLU A 52 9.07 12.55 -9.53
N LEU A 53 9.71 11.39 -9.34
CA LEU A 53 11.05 11.28 -8.77
C LEU A 53 12.17 11.48 -9.80
N GLY A 54 11.85 11.64 -11.08
CA GLY A 54 12.82 11.79 -12.16
C GLY A 54 13.61 10.51 -12.49
N ILE A 55 13.12 9.34 -12.08
CA ILE A 55 13.79 8.05 -12.29
C ILE A 55 13.10 7.17 -13.35
N ASP A 56 11.95 7.59 -13.88
CA ASP A 56 11.15 6.78 -14.82
C ASP A 56 11.96 6.33 -16.05
N THR A 57 12.76 7.22 -16.63
CA THR A 57 13.62 6.89 -17.78
C THR A 57 14.63 5.79 -17.44
N TYR A 58 15.23 5.86 -16.26
CA TYR A 58 16.15 4.84 -15.77
C TYR A 58 15.45 3.50 -15.53
N VAL A 59 14.26 3.54 -14.90
CA VAL A 59 13.42 2.36 -14.67
C VAL A 59 13.05 1.69 -15.99
N ARG A 60 12.63 2.45 -16.99
CA ARG A 60 12.25 1.91 -18.31
C ARG A 60 13.43 1.28 -19.05
N GLN A 61 14.63 1.86 -18.95
CA GLN A 61 15.82 1.36 -19.66
C GLN A 61 16.51 0.19 -18.97
N LYS A 62 16.61 0.23 -17.63
CA LYS A 62 17.43 -0.70 -16.84
C LYS A 62 16.62 -1.64 -15.96
N GLY A 63 15.32 -1.40 -15.84
CA GLY A 63 14.41 -2.14 -14.98
C GLY A 63 14.54 -1.80 -13.50
N TRP A 64 13.51 -2.12 -12.73
CA TRP A 64 13.45 -1.94 -11.27
C TRP A 64 14.57 -2.65 -10.52
N GLN A 65 15.12 -3.73 -11.08
CA GLN A 65 16.16 -4.56 -10.46
C GLN A 65 17.48 -3.81 -10.24
N ARG A 66 17.76 -2.79 -11.07
CA ARG A 66 18.97 -1.97 -10.95
C ARG A 66 18.75 -0.66 -10.19
N VAL A 67 17.49 -0.37 -9.81
CA VAL A 67 17.16 0.82 -9.02
C VAL A 67 17.69 0.63 -7.59
N PRO A 68 18.40 1.62 -7.01
CA PRO A 68 18.84 1.54 -5.63
C PRO A 68 17.68 1.28 -4.67
N SER A 69 17.89 0.43 -3.67
CA SER A 69 16.83 0.01 -2.74
C SER A 69 16.18 1.19 -2.01
N ALA A 70 16.93 2.27 -1.73
CA ALA A 70 16.38 3.49 -1.15
C ALA A 70 15.35 4.18 -2.07
N VAL A 71 15.62 4.19 -3.37
CA VAL A 71 14.76 4.82 -4.38
C VAL A 71 13.51 3.97 -4.65
N CYS A 72 13.69 2.65 -4.78
CA CYS A 72 12.56 1.71 -4.84
C CYS A 72 11.69 1.79 -3.59
N GLY A 73 12.32 1.94 -2.42
CA GLY A 73 11.64 2.18 -1.14
C GLY A 73 10.86 3.50 -1.10
N ALA A 74 11.37 4.56 -1.73
CA ALA A 74 10.66 5.84 -1.83
C ALA A 74 9.40 5.72 -2.71
N VAL A 75 9.48 5.02 -3.85
CA VAL A 75 8.32 4.74 -4.72
C VAL A 75 7.29 3.89 -3.98
N GLY A 76 7.70 2.71 -3.51
CA GLY A 76 6.82 1.78 -2.81
C GLY A 76 6.25 2.35 -1.52
N GLY A 77 7.03 3.19 -0.82
CA GLY A 77 6.63 3.88 0.40
C GLY A 77 5.52 4.91 0.19
N ARG A 78 5.49 5.61 -0.95
CA ARG A 78 4.37 6.52 -1.28
C ARG A 78 3.07 5.77 -1.51
N ILE A 79 3.12 4.60 -2.15
CA ILE A 79 1.96 3.74 -2.37
C ILE A 79 1.48 3.14 -1.05
N GLY A 80 2.38 2.40 -0.39
CA GLY A 80 2.08 1.69 0.86
C GLY A 80 1.72 2.64 1.99
N GLY A 81 2.33 3.82 2.04
CA GLY A 81 2.04 4.87 3.02
C GLY A 81 0.64 5.46 2.85
N LYS A 82 0.22 5.77 1.61
CA LYS A 82 -1.14 6.26 1.34
C LYS A 82 -2.20 5.23 1.72
N ILE A 83 -2.00 3.97 1.35
CA ILE A 83 -2.95 2.89 1.67
C ILE A 83 -2.96 2.64 3.19
N GLY A 84 -1.80 2.38 3.79
CA GLY A 84 -1.68 2.07 5.21
C GLY A 84 -2.12 3.20 6.13
N GLY A 85 -1.84 4.46 5.78
CA GLY A 85 -2.29 5.63 6.53
C GLY A 85 -3.82 5.76 6.54
N ASN A 86 -4.46 5.56 5.39
CA ASN A 86 -5.93 5.54 5.30
C ASN A 86 -6.53 4.36 6.06
N MET A 87 -5.90 3.19 6.02
CA MET A 87 -6.33 2.04 6.83
C MET A 87 -6.34 2.39 8.33
N VAL A 88 -5.24 2.94 8.85
CA VAL A 88 -5.14 3.32 10.27
C VAL A 88 -6.20 4.36 10.63
N LYS A 89 -6.36 5.40 9.80
CA LYS A 89 -7.35 6.45 10.03
C LYS A 89 -8.77 5.89 10.20
N ARG A 90 -9.20 5.03 9.27
CA ARG A 90 -10.53 4.42 9.33
C ARG A 90 -10.70 3.40 10.45
N MET A 91 -9.65 2.66 10.80
CA MET A 91 -9.68 1.77 11.95
C MET A 91 -9.93 2.56 13.25
N ILE A 92 -9.32 3.73 13.40
CA ILE A 92 -9.57 4.63 14.52
C ILE A 92 -11.02 5.12 14.50
N GLU A 93 -11.52 5.60 13.36
CA GLU A 93 -12.91 6.05 13.23
C GLU A 93 -13.93 4.95 13.59
N MET A 94 -13.69 3.69 13.17
CA MET A 94 -14.53 2.55 13.54
C MET A 94 -14.47 2.26 15.05
N ALA A 95 -13.28 2.35 15.66
CA ALA A 95 -13.11 2.16 17.09
C ALA A 95 -13.83 3.25 17.90
N GLU A 96 -13.72 4.52 17.49
CA GLU A 96 -14.41 5.66 18.11
C GLU A 96 -15.93 5.49 18.04
N LYS A 97 -16.48 5.12 16.88
CA LYS A 97 -17.92 4.83 16.72
C LYS A 97 -18.39 3.70 17.64
N ASN A 98 -17.60 2.62 17.74
CA ASN A 98 -17.91 1.49 18.62
C ASN A 98 -17.85 1.86 20.11
N LEU A 99 -17.03 2.84 20.50
CA LEU A 99 -16.97 3.36 21.86
C LEU A 99 -18.12 4.34 22.13
N ALA A 100 -18.45 5.22 21.19
CA ALA A 100 -19.53 6.18 21.31
C ALA A 100 -20.91 5.51 21.42
N GLY A 101 -21.12 4.37 20.76
CA GLY A 101 -22.35 3.57 20.85
C GLY A 101 -22.49 2.70 22.10
N LYS A 102 -21.55 2.77 23.06
CA LYS A 102 -21.58 2.02 24.33
C LYS A 102 -22.11 2.83 25.53
N HIS A 103 -22.85 3.90 25.26
CA HIS A 103 -23.56 4.68 26.28
C HIS A 103 -25.07 4.62 26.07
#